data_AF-A0A178UME6-F1
#
_entry.id   AF-A0A178UME6-F1
#
_cell.length_a   1.000
_cell.length_b   1.000
_cell.length_c   1.000
_cell.angle_alpha   90.00
_cell.angle_beta   90.00
_cell.angle_gamma   90.00
#
_symmetry.space_group_name_H-M   'P 1'
#
loop_
_entity.id
_entity.type
_entity.pdbx_description
1 polymer ?
#
loop_
_entity_poly.entity_id
_entity_poly.type
_entity_poly.pdbx_seq_one_letter_code
_entity_poly.pdbx_strand_id
1 'polypeptide(L)'
;MNSVEAVEKILNYSFVNKTLLKEAITQKSPLLDRLEFFGDSILEVAFTNYIRHTYPNLKVKELRDLRTANVSNEKFARVAVNLNLHHFLLLQNPSLFKKVKEFAEAVRKEDDPVLYGGLVKHQRFLLTL
;
A
#
# COMPACT_ATOMS: atom_id res chain seq x y z
N MET A 1 -0.47 16.31 -17.84
CA MET A 1 -1.19 16.18 -16.56
C MET A 1 -0.18 16.24 -15.44
N ASN A 2 -0.46 17.01 -14.39
CA ASN A 2 0.38 17.08 -13.21
C ASN A 2 0.26 15.75 -12.43
N SER A 3 1.35 15.24 -11.82
CA SER A 3 1.32 13.97 -11.06
C SER A 3 0.25 13.96 -9.97
N VAL A 4 0.00 15.12 -9.35
CA VAL A 4 -1.06 15.31 -8.35
C VAL A 4 -2.45 15.03 -8.94
N GLU A 5 -2.79 15.62 -10.08
CA GLU A 5 -4.10 15.44 -10.73
C GLU A 5 -4.33 14.00 -11.17
N ALA A 6 -3.28 13.32 -11.63
CA ALA A 6 -3.37 11.93 -12.04
C ALA A 6 -3.68 11.02 -10.84
N VAL A 7 -3.02 11.24 -9.69
CA VAL A 7 -3.27 10.47 -8.48
C VAL A 7 -4.67 10.76 -7.92
N GLU A 8 -5.15 12.00 -7.95
CA GLU A 8 -6.53 12.33 -7.54
C GLU A 8 -7.59 11.62 -8.37
N LYS A 9 -7.35 11.46 -9.68
CA LYS A 9 -8.25 10.69 -10.55
C LYS A 9 -8.24 9.20 -10.21
N ILE A 10 -7.07 8.62 -9.92
CA ILE A 10 -6.95 7.22 -9.51
C ILE A 10 -7.67 6.97 -8.18
N LEU A 11 -7.51 7.89 -7.23
CA LEU A 11 -8.16 7.80 -5.92
C LEU A 11 -9.64 8.18 -5.94
N ASN A 12 -10.14 8.72 -7.06
CA ASN A 12 -11.45 9.34 -7.17
C ASN A 12 -11.73 10.34 -6.03
N TYR A 13 -10.71 11.12 -5.67
CA TYR A 13 -10.75 12.05 -4.54
C TYR A 13 -9.96 13.31 -4.87
N SER A 14 -10.59 14.47 -4.66
CA SER A 14 -9.93 15.77 -4.81
C SER A 14 -9.55 16.32 -3.45
N PHE A 15 -8.25 16.44 -3.19
CA PHE A 15 -7.72 17.05 -1.98
C PHE A 15 -8.04 18.54 -1.97
N VAL A 16 -8.57 19.02 -0.84
CA VAL A 16 -8.74 20.45 -0.57
C VAL A 16 -7.37 21.14 -0.59
N ASN A 17 -6.38 20.53 0.06
CA ASN A 17 -5.00 21.00 0.03
C ASN A 17 -4.12 20.08 -0.82
N LYS A 18 -3.79 20.53 -2.03
CA LYS A 18 -2.95 19.80 -2.99
C LYS A 18 -1.50 19.63 -2.51
N THR A 19 -1.03 20.44 -1.56
CA THR A 19 0.35 20.31 -1.03
C THR A 19 0.51 19.02 -0.24
N LEU A 20 -0.54 18.55 0.44
CA LEU A 20 -0.52 17.28 1.17
C LEU A 20 -0.21 16.11 0.24
N LEU A 21 -0.93 16.03 -0.89
CA LEU A 21 -0.69 14.98 -1.87
C LEU A 21 0.68 15.11 -2.53
N LYS A 22 1.10 16.35 -2.86
CA LYS A 22 2.42 16.61 -3.44
C LYS A 22 3.55 16.15 -2.51
N GLU A 23 3.44 16.41 -1.22
CA GLU A 23 4.41 15.99 -0.22
C GLU A 23 4.38 14.48 0.02
N ALA A 24 3.20 13.86 -0.02
CA ALA A 24 3.03 12.40 0.12
C ALA A 24 3.65 11.61 -1.04
N ILE A 25 3.62 12.14 -2.27
CA ILE A 25 4.26 11.49 -3.43
C ILE A 25 5.76 11.83 -3.58
N THR A 26 6.32 12.68 -2.71
CA THR A 26 7.72 13.09 -2.75
C THR A 26 8.57 12.28 -1.77
N GLN A 27 9.63 11.65 -2.26
CA GLN A 27 10.44 10.65 -1.53
C GLN A 27 10.90 11.06 -0.13
N LYS A 28 11.19 12.34 0.10
CA LYS A 28 11.63 12.85 1.40
C LYS A 28 10.87 14.12 1.71
N SER A 29 9.89 14.02 2.59
CA SER A 29 9.28 15.17 3.25
C SER A 29 9.03 14.82 4.72
N PRO A 30 9.21 15.76 5.66
CA PRO A 30 8.86 15.53 7.08
C PRO A 30 7.38 15.17 7.26
N LEU A 31 6.52 15.57 6.32
CA LEU A 31 5.12 15.19 6.30
C LEU A 31 4.95 13.72 5.90
N LEU A 32 5.75 13.19 4.95
CA LEU A 32 5.69 11.78 4.56
C LEU A 32 5.96 10.86 5.74
N ASP A 33 7.01 11.11 6.53
CA ASP A 33 7.33 10.29 7.70
C ASP A 33 6.17 10.27 8.73
N ARG A 34 5.51 11.43 8.91
CA ARG A 34 4.32 11.53 9.75
C ARG A 34 3.13 10.79 9.15
N LEU A 35 2.91 10.94 7.85
CA LEU A 35 1.84 10.27 7.13
C LEU A 35 2.02 8.75 7.12
N GLU A 36 3.25 8.26 7.02
CA GLU A 36 3.58 6.84 7.15
C GLU A 36 3.26 6.33 8.55
N PHE A 37 3.71 7.05 9.58
CA PHE A 37 3.43 6.70 10.98
C PHE A 37 1.92 6.59 11.27
N PHE A 38 1.12 7.54 10.78
CA PHE A 38 -0.34 7.49 10.97
C PHE A 38 -1.03 6.54 9.98
N GLY A 39 -0.53 6.45 8.76
CA GLY A 39 -1.15 5.76 7.64
C GLY A 39 -1.35 4.28 7.91
N ASP A 40 -0.32 3.60 8.43
CA ASP A 40 -0.40 2.17 8.73
C ASP A 40 -1.49 1.87 9.77
N SER A 41 -1.55 2.65 10.84
CA SER A 41 -2.56 2.49 11.89
C SER A 41 -3.97 2.78 11.37
N ILE A 42 -4.13 3.82 10.53
CA ILE A 42 -5.42 4.17 9.93
C ILE A 42 -5.90 3.06 8.98
N LEU A 43 -5.01 2.54 8.13
CA LEU A 43 -5.32 1.44 7.21
C LEU A 43 -5.66 0.15 7.96
N GLU A 44 -4.95 -0.17 9.04
CA GLU A 44 -5.25 -1.33 9.88
C GLU A 44 -6.64 -1.21 10.51
N VAL A 45 -6.99 -0.04 11.05
CA VAL A 45 -8.31 0.21 11.63
C VAL A 45 -9.41 0.15 10.57
N ALA A 46 -9.20 0.78 9.41
CA ALA A 46 -10.16 0.77 8.31
C ALA A 46 -10.42 -0.66 7.81
N PHE A 47 -9.36 -1.44 7.60
CA PHE A 47 -9.45 -2.83 7.18
C PHE A 47 -10.15 -3.69 8.25
N THR A 48 -9.79 -3.51 9.52
CA THR A 48 -10.42 -4.20 10.66
C THR A 48 -11.92 -3.91 10.71
N ASN A 49 -12.32 -2.66 10.50
CA ASN A 49 -13.71 -2.28 10.47
C ASN A 49 -14.44 -2.88 9.26
N TYR A 50 -13.81 -2.95 8.09
CA TYR A 50 -14.35 -3.62 6.91
C TYR A 50 -14.61 -5.11 7.18
N ILE A 51 -13.61 -5.87 7.62
CA ILE A 51 -13.78 -7.32 7.84
C ILE A 51 -14.80 -7.63 8.94
N ARG A 52 -14.92 -6.78 9.97
CA ARG A 52 -15.93 -6.95 11.02
C ARG A 52 -17.35 -6.83 10.47
N HIS A 53 -17.60 -5.89 9.55
CA HIS A 53 -18.91 -5.73 8.93
C HIS A 53 -19.19 -6.78 7.85
N THR A 54 -18.19 -7.14 7.07
CA THR A 54 -18.32 -8.13 5.99
C THR A 54 -18.51 -9.54 6.52
N TYR A 55 -17.90 -9.87 7.67
CA TYR A 55 -17.92 -11.21 8.25
C TYR A 55 -18.40 -11.19 9.72
N PRO A 56 -19.67 -10.84 9.98
CA PRO A 56 -20.18 -10.63 11.34
C PRO A 56 -20.21 -11.91 12.19
N ASN A 57 -20.18 -13.09 11.56
CA ASN A 57 -20.28 -14.39 12.23
C ASN A 57 -18.92 -15.02 12.57
N LEU A 58 -17.82 -14.42 12.14
CA LEU A 58 -16.48 -14.94 12.43
C LEU A 58 -16.07 -14.65 13.88
N LYS A 59 -15.36 -15.59 14.49
CA LYS A 59 -14.79 -15.42 15.82
C LYS A 59 -13.64 -14.42 15.79
N VAL A 60 -13.35 -13.82 16.94
CA VAL A 60 -12.25 -12.86 17.11
C VAL A 60 -10.90 -13.41 16.61
N LYS A 61 -10.65 -14.71 16.81
CA LYS A 61 -9.43 -15.36 16.32
C LYS A 61 -9.36 -15.35 14.78
N GLU A 62 -10.45 -15.73 14.11
CA GLU A 62 -10.53 -15.78 12.65
C GLU A 62 -10.42 -14.38 12.04
N LEU A 63 -11.05 -13.37 12.66
CA LEU A 63 -10.90 -11.97 12.25
C LEU A 63 -9.45 -11.48 12.39
N ARG A 64 -8.74 -11.89 13.45
CA ARG A 64 -7.32 -11.56 13.65
C ARG A 64 -6.43 -12.24 12.62
N ASP A 65 -6.71 -13.50 12.31
CA ASP A 65 -5.97 -14.26 11.31
C ASP A 65 -6.17 -13.63 9.92
N LEU A 66 -7.41 -13.26 9.57
CA LEU A 66 -7.73 -12.52 8.35
C LEU A 66 -7.03 -11.17 8.28
N ARG A 67 -7.01 -10.41 9.38
CA ARG A 67 -6.32 -9.11 9.44
C ARG A 67 -4.82 -9.28 9.21
N THR A 68 -4.18 -10.14 9.99
CA THR A 68 -2.73 -10.39 9.88
C THR A 68 -2.37 -10.90 8.49
N ALA A 69 -3.23 -11.74 7.91
CA ALA A 69 -3.04 -12.26 6.57
C ALA A 69 -3.25 -11.22 5.47
N ASN A 70 -3.82 -10.03 5.72
CA ASN A 70 -4.17 -9.06 4.68
C ASN A 70 -3.59 -7.66 4.87
N VAL A 71 -3.05 -7.36 6.04
CA VAL A 71 -2.43 -6.07 6.35
C VAL A 71 -0.92 -6.28 6.41
N SER A 72 -0.22 -5.91 5.34
CA SER A 72 1.25 -5.86 5.31
C SER A 72 1.73 -4.83 4.27
N ASN A 73 2.94 -4.29 4.49
CA ASN A 73 3.55 -3.31 3.59
C ASN A 73 3.69 -3.85 2.16
N GLU A 74 3.98 -5.14 2.01
CA GLU A 74 4.04 -5.80 0.70
C GLU A 74 2.68 -5.77 -0.01
N LYS A 75 1.59 -6.05 0.71
CA LYS A 75 0.24 -6.03 0.13
C LYS A 75 -0.18 -4.62 -0.29
N PHE A 76 0.12 -3.64 0.54
CA PHE A 76 -0.12 -2.24 0.20
C PHE A 76 0.72 -1.80 -1.01
N ALA A 77 1.99 -2.22 -1.09
CA ALA A 77 2.85 -1.96 -2.23
C ALA A 77 2.32 -2.61 -3.52
N ARG A 78 1.81 -3.84 -3.45
CA ARG A 78 1.16 -4.53 -4.59
C ARG A 78 -0.07 -3.76 -5.07
N VAL A 79 -0.93 -3.30 -4.16
CA VAL A 79 -2.07 -2.45 -4.51
C VAL A 79 -1.62 -1.15 -5.18
N ALA A 80 -0.57 -0.50 -4.68
CA ALA A 80 -0.01 0.70 -5.29
C ALA A 80 0.57 0.45 -6.69
N VAL A 81 1.14 -0.73 -6.93
CA VAL A 81 1.58 -1.15 -8.28
C VAL A 81 0.39 -1.35 -9.21
N ASN A 82 -0.63 -2.08 -8.76
CA ASN A 82 -1.83 -2.39 -9.55
C ASN A 82 -2.62 -1.12 -9.92
N LEU A 83 -2.64 -0.11 -9.04
CA LEU A 83 -3.23 1.20 -9.30
C LEU A 83 -2.31 2.14 -10.10
N ASN A 84 -1.13 1.68 -10.52
CA ASN A 84 -0.11 2.48 -11.21
C ASN A 84 0.38 3.71 -10.42
N LEU A 85 0.20 3.74 -9.10
CA LEU A 85 0.61 4.87 -8.26
C LEU A 85 2.13 5.07 -8.23
N HIS A 86 2.89 3.98 -8.32
CA HIS A 86 4.36 3.98 -8.36
C HIS A 86 4.96 4.84 -9.51
N HIS A 87 4.22 5.07 -10.60
CA HIS A 87 4.66 5.94 -11.70
C HIS A 87 4.66 7.44 -11.32
N PHE A 88 3.90 7.83 -10.29
CA PHE A 88 3.74 9.22 -9.87
C PHE A 88 4.62 9.58 -8.67
N LEU A 89 5.38 8.62 -8.14
CA LEU A 89 6.34 8.86 -7.07
C LEU A 89 7.50 9.73 -7.57
N LEU A 90 7.70 10.86 -6.90
CA LEU A 90 8.80 11.79 -7.16
C LEU A 90 10.03 11.32 -6.38
N LEU A 91 10.66 10.27 -6.91
CA LEU A 91 11.89 9.69 -6.37
C LEU A 91 13.11 10.45 -6.89
N GLN A 92 13.92 10.99 -5.97
CA GLN A 92 15.19 11.64 -6.29
C GLN A 92 16.37 10.67 -6.27
N ASN A 93 16.22 9.50 -5.61
CA ASN A 93 17.26 8.49 -5.52
C ASN A 93 17.10 7.44 -6.64
N PRO A 94 18.04 7.36 -7.61
CA PRO A 94 17.97 6.41 -8.72
C PRO A 94 17.97 4.94 -8.28
N SER A 95 18.64 4.61 -7.17
CA SER A 95 18.68 3.24 -6.65
C SER A 95 17.32 2.78 -6.12
N LEU A 96 16.58 3.67 -5.45
CA LEU A 96 15.22 3.37 -5.00
C LEU A 96 14.26 3.28 -6.17
N PHE A 97 14.39 4.17 -7.15
CA PHE A 97 13.59 4.10 -8.38
C PHE A 97 13.77 2.75 -9.08
N LYS A 98 15.02 2.25 -9.18
CA LYS A 98 15.30 0.92 -9.75
C LYS A 98 14.62 -0.20 -8.95
N LYS A 99 14.72 -0.20 -7.62
CA LYS A 99 14.06 -1.19 -6.75
C LYS A 99 12.55 -1.20 -6.91
N VAL A 100 11.92 -0.02 -6.94
CA VAL A 100 10.46 0.11 -7.14
C VAL A 100 10.06 -0.43 -8.52
N LYS A 101 10.86 -0.15 -9.55
CA LYS A 101 10.61 -0.66 -10.90
C LYS A 101 10.75 -2.20 -10.96
N GLU A 102 11.80 -2.76 -10.39
CA GLU A 102 12.00 -4.22 -10.30
C GLU A 102 10.85 -4.90 -9.57
N PHE A 103 10.40 -4.32 -8.45
CA PHE A 103 9.23 -4.81 -7.72
C PHE A 103 7.95 -4.75 -8.57
N ALA A 104 7.70 -3.63 -9.24
CA ALA A 104 6.53 -3.48 -10.11
C ALA A 104 6.53 -4.48 -11.28
N GLU A 105 7.69 -4.73 -11.88
CA GLU A 105 7.84 -5.73 -12.94
C GLU A 105 7.63 -7.15 -12.43
N ALA A 106 8.10 -7.47 -11.22
CA ALA A 106 7.86 -8.77 -10.59
C ALA A 106 6.36 -8.99 -10.33
N VAL A 107 5.68 -8.01 -9.72
CA VAL A 107 4.24 -8.08 -9.43
C VAL A 107 3.40 -8.25 -10.70
N ARG A 108 3.76 -7.58 -11.80
CA ARG A 108 3.03 -7.69 -13.08
C ARG A 108 3.19 -9.04 -13.78
N LYS A 109 4.25 -9.81 -13.45
CA LYS A 109 4.51 -11.14 -14.01
C LYS A 109 3.83 -12.25 -13.20
N GLU A 110 3.27 -11.94 -12.03
CA GLU A 110 2.48 -12.87 -11.26
C GLU A 110 1.05 -12.91 -11.86
N ASP A 111 0.63 -14.07 -12.38
CA ASP A 111 -0.60 -14.26 -13.18
C ASP A 111 -1.92 -14.17 -12.40
N ASP A 112 -1.93 -13.82 -11.11
CA ASP A 112 -3.16 -13.75 -10.32
C ASP A 112 -3.06 -12.64 -9.26
N PRO A 113 -4.10 -11.80 -9.07
CA PRO A 113 -4.24 -11.05 -7.84
C PRO A 113 -4.42 -12.06 -6.71
N VAL A 114 -3.31 -12.43 -6.04
CA VAL A 114 -3.30 -13.33 -4.89
C VAL A 114 -4.17 -12.72 -3.79
N LEU A 115 -5.47 -13.02 -3.84
CA LEU A 115 -6.49 -12.46 -2.96
C LEU A 115 -6.49 -13.17 -1.60
N TYR A 116 -5.86 -14.34 -1.52
CA TYR A 116 -5.60 -15.09 -0.30
C TYR A 116 -4.30 -15.89 -0.46
N GLY A 117 -3.38 -15.73 0.50
CA GLY A 117 -2.22 -16.61 0.71
C GLY A 117 -1.41 -16.91 -0.55
N GLY A 118 -0.33 -16.13 -0.76
CA GLY A 118 0.69 -16.53 -1.74
C GLY A 118 1.13 -17.97 -1.51
N LEU A 119 1.46 -18.66 -2.60
CA LEU A 119 2.01 -20.02 -2.66
C LEU A 119 3.30 -20.23 -1.83
N VAL A 120 3.79 -19.20 -1.15
CA VAL A 120 4.92 -19.27 -0.24
C VAL A 120 4.41 -19.52 1.18
N LYS A 121 4.49 -20.78 1.60
CA LYS A 121 4.49 -21.19 3.01
C LYS A 121 5.38 -20.22 3.80
N HIS A 122 4.84 -19.71 4.90
CA HIS A 122 5.55 -18.96 5.94
C HIS A 122 7.04 -19.32 6.05
N GLN A 123 7.92 -18.36 5.78
CA GLN A 123 9.27 -18.36 6.33
C GLN A 123 9.63 -16.98 6.88
N ARG A 124 10.10 -17.03 8.12
CA ARG A 124 10.14 -15.98 9.13
C ARG A 124 11.34 -15.02 8.99
N PHE A 125 11.79 -14.67 7.78
CA PHE A 125 13.16 -14.14 7.61
C PHE A 125 13.35 -12.73 7.02
N LEU A 126 12.30 -11.97 6.66
CA LEU A 126 12.50 -10.64 6.05
C LEU A 126 11.83 -9.49 6.81
N LEU A 127 11.92 -9.49 8.14
CA LEU A 127 11.49 -8.38 9.00
C LEU A 127 12.58 -7.32 9.24
N THR A 128 13.60 -7.26 8.40
CA THR A 128 14.64 -6.26 8.52
C THR A 128 14.90 -5.65 7.15
N LEU A 129 14.10 -4.65 6.79
CA LEU A 129 14.46 -3.48 5.99
C LEU A 129 13.30 -2.49 5.95
#